data_AF-A0A8H7KFL7-F1
#
_entry.id   AF-A0A8H7KFL7-F1
#
_cell.length_a   1.000
_cell.length_b   1.000
_cell.length_c   1.000
_cell.angle_alpha   90.00
_cell.angle_beta   90.00
_cell.angle_gamma   90.00
#
_symmetry.space_group_name_H-M   'P 1'
#
loop_
_entity.id
_entity.type
_entity.pdbx_description
1 polymer ?
#
loop_
_entity_poly.entity_id
_entity_poly.type
_entity_poly.pdbx_seq_one_letter_code
_entity_poly.pdbx_strand_id
1 'polypeptide(L)'
;MLMTGPGGTGKTHVVKALRQVMNHYGCGHRIHFLAPTGSAAGNIDGMTIHKGLGLKIAKKDGRGKGSQEIGGSSEDFTVLVSIQNKALLRDEWKDVDVVLIDEISLTSAQLLCEIDQALRFAKERRDEWFGGITVVFAGDFYQYPPVGGTPLYTPIQRNGKFTSDELLRRLGRLAWKSINAVVELTEQQRMKTVLNVER
;
A
#
# COMPACT_ATOMS: atom_id res chain seq x y z
N MET A 1 3.59 -9.48 5.37
CA MET A 1 3.26 -9.43 6.82
C MET A 1 2.28 -8.29 7.09
N LEU A 2 1.36 -8.46 8.04
CA LEU A 2 0.49 -7.40 8.56
C LEU A 2 0.83 -7.15 10.04
N MET A 3 1.09 -5.89 10.39
CA MET A 3 1.19 -5.39 11.75
C MET A 3 -0.06 -4.59 12.07
N THR A 4 -0.91 -5.11 12.95
CA THR A 4 -2.18 -4.48 13.32
C THR A 4 -2.27 -4.18 14.81
N GLY A 5 -3.30 -3.46 15.20
CA GLY A 5 -3.56 -3.08 16.58
C GLY A 5 -4.25 -1.72 16.66
N PRO A 6 -4.97 -1.41 17.74
CA PRO A 6 -5.65 -0.12 17.91
C PRO A 6 -4.75 1.13 17.77
N GLY A 7 -5.37 2.30 17.58
CA GLY A 7 -4.67 3.57 17.67
C GLY A 7 -3.90 3.73 19.00
N GLY A 8 -2.63 4.11 18.94
CA GLY A 8 -1.79 4.33 20.13
C GLY A 8 -0.97 3.13 20.62
N THR A 9 -1.08 1.95 19.98
CA THR A 9 -0.27 0.76 20.34
C THR A 9 1.19 0.80 19.88
N GLY A 10 1.64 1.91 19.29
CA GLY A 10 3.04 2.09 18.92
C GLY A 10 3.43 1.60 17.52
N LYS A 11 2.49 1.21 16.65
CA LYS A 11 2.78 0.80 15.24
C LYS A 11 3.75 1.74 14.53
N THR A 12 3.43 3.03 14.43
CA THR A 12 4.27 4.06 13.80
C THR A 12 5.65 4.20 14.48
N HIS A 13 5.74 3.92 15.78
CA HIS A 13 7.03 3.92 16.49
C HIS A 13 7.90 2.74 16.05
N VAL A 14 7.32 1.54 15.90
CA VAL A 14 8.02 0.37 15.35
C VAL A 14 8.51 0.63 13.92
N VAL A 15 7.68 1.28 13.09
CA VAL A 15 8.06 1.71 11.73
C VAL A 15 9.31 2.60 11.75
N LYS A 16 9.33 3.61 12.64
CA LYS A 16 10.48 4.52 12.79
C LYS A 16 11.73 3.82 13.32
N ALA A 17 11.56 2.93 14.30
CA ALA A 17 12.67 2.14 14.83
C ALA A 17 13.29 1.25 13.76
N LEU A 18 12.48 0.61 12.91
CA LEU A 18 12.98 -0.19 11.79
C LEU A 18 13.85 0.65 10.83
N ARG A 19 13.43 1.88 10.51
CA ARG A 19 14.25 2.80 9.71
C ARG A 19 15.61 3.06 10.36
N GLN A 20 15.62 3.35 11.66
CA GLN A 20 16.86 3.62 12.39
C GLN A 20 17.80 2.42 12.36
N VAL A 21 17.27 1.21 12.56
CA VAL A 21 18.04 -0.05 12.46
C VAL A 21 18.60 -0.23 11.06
N MET A 22 17.78 -0.09 10.02
CA MET A 22 18.22 -0.23 8.63
C MET A 22 19.31 0.79 8.28
N ASN A 23 19.19 2.03 8.73
CA ASN A 23 20.21 3.06 8.55
C ASN A 23 21.50 2.75 9.31
N HIS A 24 21.39 2.24 10.53
CA HIS A 24 22.56 1.88 11.35
C HIS A 24 23.43 0.82 10.66
N TYR A 25 22.81 -0.14 9.96
CA TYR A 25 23.52 -1.16 9.18
C TYR A 25 23.84 -0.73 7.74
N GLY A 26 23.60 0.52 7.35
CA GLY A 26 23.85 1.00 5.98
C GLY A 26 22.88 0.48 4.92
N CYS A 27 21.79 -0.18 5.34
CA CYS A 27 20.77 -0.79 4.48
C CYS A 27 19.53 0.10 4.28
N GLY A 28 19.58 1.38 4.65
CA GLY A 28 18.44 2.30 4.53
C GLY A 28 17.85 2.39 3.12
N HIS A 29 18.69 2.28 2.08
CA HIS A 29 18.28 2.28 0.68
C HIS A 29 17.50 1.03 0.24
N ARG A 30 17.55 -0.06 1.03
CA ARG A 30 16.86 -1.32 0.72
C ARG A 30 15.42 -1.35 1.22
N ILE A 31 14.98 -0.30 1.92
CA ILE A 31 13.64 -0.18 2.50
C ILE A 31 12.93 1.12 2.08
N HIS A 32 11.70 0.98 1.62
CA HIS A 32 10.81 2.12 1.37
C HIS A 32 9.65 2.19 2.36
N PHE A 33 9.23 3.42 2.64
CA PHE A 33 8.14 3.73 3.55
C PHE A 33 7.07 4.51 2.78
N LEU A 34 5.90 3.90 2.64
CA LEU A 34 4.78 4.42 1.88
C LEU A 34 3.55 4.57 2.76
N ALA A 35 2.67 5.51 2.41
CA ALA A 35 1.34 5.61 3.00
C ALA A 35 0.31 6.15 1.98
N PRO A 36 -1.01 5.92 2.17
CA PRO A 36 -2.04 6.40 1.26
C PRO A 36 -2.17 7.93 1.21
N THR A 37 -1.93 8.62 2.33
CA THR A 37 -2.11 10.08 2.46
C THR A 37 -0.80 10.80 2.74
N GLY A 38 -0.74 12.08 2.39
CA GLY A 38 0.46 12.90 2.62
C GLY A 38 0.79 13.08 4.10
N SER A 39 -0.23 13.22 4.97
CA SER A 39 -0.03 13.31 6.42
C SER A 39 0.53 12.03 7.02
N ALA A 40 -0.02 10.87 6.65
CA ALA A 40 0.48 9.58 7.10
C ALA A 40 1.91 9.31 6.60
N ALA A 41 2.19 9.67 5.34
CA ALA A 41 3.53 9.55 4.77
C ALA A 41 4.54 10.43 5.52
N GLY A 42 4.17 11.68 5.85
CA GLY A 42 5.00 12.56 6.65
C GLY A 42 5.28 12.00 8.05
N ASN A 43 4.30 11.34 8.67
CA ASN A 43 4.47 10.74 10.00
C ASN A 43 5.52 9.62 10.04
N ILE A 44 5.78 8.94 8.94
CA ILE A 44 6.77 7.86 8.82
C ILE A 44 8.03 8.26 8.03
N ASP A 45 8.22 9.57 7.80
CA ASP A 45 9.30 10.15 6.98
C ASP A 45 9.39 9.52 5.57
N GLY A 46 8.24 9.13 5.04
CA GLY A 46 8.07 8.40 3.79
C GLY A 46 7.47 9.25 2.69
N MET A 47 6.85 8.58 1.72
CA MET A 47 6.12 9.24 0.63
C MET A 47 4.76 8.59 0.39
N THR A 48 3.92 9.24 -0.40
CA THR A 48 2.63 8.64 -0.74
C THR A 48 2.84 7.43 -1.66
N ILE A 49 1.96 6.43 -1.58
CA ILE A 49 1.97 5.26 -2.47
C ILE A 49 2.00 5.70 -3.95
N HIS A 50 1.15 6.68 -4.30
CA HIS A 50 1.07 7.23 -5.65
C HIS A 50 2.40 7.81 -6.12
N LYS A 51 3.10 8.56 -5.26
CA LYS A 51 4.41 9.13 -5.59
C LYS A 51 5.48 8.04 -5.70
N GLY A 52 5.57 7.15 -4.72
CA GLY A 52 6.63 6.13 -4.65
C GLY A 52 6.55 5.08 -5.75
N LEU A 53 5.35 4.84 -6.30
CA LEU A 53 5.12 3.87 -7.37
C LEU A 53 4.79 4.52 -8.72
N GLY A 54 4.82 5.86 -8.80
CA GLY A 54 4.50 6.59 -10.02
C GLY A 54 3.08 6.37 -10.54
N LEU A 55 2.12 6.04 -9.66
CA LEU A 55 0.74 5.74 -10.02
C LEU A 55 -0.04 7.02 -10.32
N LYS A 56 -0.79 7.02 -11.42
CA LYS A 56 -1.71 8.11 -11.75
C LYS A 56 -2.93 8.08 -10.84
N ILE A 57 -3.35 9.24 -10.36
CA ILE A 57 -4.64 9.40 -9.67
C ILE A 57 -5.74 9.42 -10.74
N ALA A 58 -6.66 8.46 -10.69
CA ALA A 58 -7.83 8.46 -11.55
C ALA A 58 -8.70 9.69 -11.25
N LYS A 59 -8.76 10.64 -12.18
CA LYS A 59 -9.70 11.76 -12.09
C LYS A 59 -11.10 11.25 -12.37
N LYS A 60 -11.98 11.23 -11.36
CA LYS A 60 -13.43 11.19 -11.58
C LYS A 60 -13.89 12.59 -11.98
N ASP A 61 -13.58 13.02 -13.19
CA ASP A 61 -14.11 14.29 -13.70
C ASP A 61 -15.58 14.10 -14.08
N GLY A 62 -16.46 14.45 -13.14
CA GLY A 62 -17.76 15.00 -13.52
C GLY A 62 -17.51 16.34 -14.21
N ARG A 63 -17.63 16.36 -15.54
CA ARG A 63 -17.60 17.52 -16.45
C ARG A 63 -16.21 18.00 -16.90
N GLY A 64 -15.67 17.28 -17.88
CA GLY A 64 -14.64 17.80 -18.80
C GLY A 64 -14.70 16.99 -20.09
N LYS A 65 -15.01 17.64 -21.21
CA LYS A 65 -15.10 17.03 -22.55
C LYS A 65 -13.80 16.30 -22.89
N GLY A 66 -13.90 15.03 -23.26
CA GLY A 66 -12.77 14.23 -23.75
C GLY A 66 -12.78 12.80 -23.21
N SER A 67 -13.88 12.08 -23.42
CA SER A 67 -13.90 10.63 -23.30
C SER A 67 -12.94 10.01 -24.32
N GLN A 68 -11.68 9.79 -23.92
CA GLN A 68 -10.96 8.65 -24.49
C GLN A 68 -11.43 7.42 -23.73
N GLU A 69 -12.38 6.73 -24.36
CA GLU A 69 -12.63 5.32 -24.10
C GLU A 69 -11.29 4.58 -24.28
N ILE A 70 -10.71 4.09 -23.18
CA ILE A 70 -9.58 3.16 -23.26
C ILE A 70 -10.18 1.76 -23.11
N GLY A 71 -10.77 1.29 -24.21
CA GLY A 71 -10.88 -0.13 -24.49
C GLY A 71 -9.47 -0.66 -24.75
N GLY A 72 -8.82 -1.18 -23.71
CA GLY A 72 -7.52 -1.81 -23.79
C GLY A 72 -7.54 -3.02 -22.88
N SER A 73 -7.18 -4.18 -23.46
CA SER A 73 -7.06 -5.47 -22.81
C SER A 73 -6.33 -5.44 -21.47
N SER A 74 -6.68 -6.41 -20.64
CA SER A 74 -6.33 -6.67 -19.23
C SER A 74 -4.83 -6.73 -18.85
N GLU A 75 -3.90 -6.17 -19.63
CA GLU A 75 -2.45 -6.34 -19.45
C GLU A 75 -1.63 -5.03 -19.45
N ASP A 76 -2.26 -3.88 -19.70
CA ASP A 76 -1.50 -2.69 -20.05
C ASP A 76 -1.24 -1.72 -18.87
N PHE A 77 -0.25 -2.08 -18.05
CA PHE A 77 0.42 -1.18 -17.08
C PHE A 77 0.97 0.11 -17.74
N THR A 78 1.05 0.17 -19.07
CA THR A 78 1.27 1.35 -19.93
C THR A 78 0.27 2.49 -19.66
N VAL A 79 -0.96 2.19 -19.26
CA VAL A 79 -1.97 3.22 -18.98
C VAL A 79 -1.72 3.88 -17.62
N LEU A 80 -1.26 3.11 -16.63
CA LEU A 80 -1.11 3.53 -15.23
C LEU A 80 0.15 4.37 -14.98
N VAL A 81 1.24 4.10 -15.71
CA VAL A 81 2.55 4.73 -15.50
C VAL A 81 3.15 5.14 -16.84
N SER A 82 3.56 6.42 -16.99
CA SER A 82 4.19 6.91 -18.23
C SER A 82 5.49 6.15 -18.54
N ILE A 83 5.92 6.10 -19.81
CA ILE A 83 7.15 5.39 -20.21
C ILE A 83 8.38 5.92 -19.46
N GLN A 84 8.47 7.25 -19.25
CA GLN A 84 9.55 7.86 -18.46
C GLN A 84 9.51 7.40 -17.00
N ASN A 85 8.31 7.34 -16.41
CA ASN A 85 8.15 6.88 -15.03
C ASN A 85 8.50 5.39 -14.89
N LYS A 86 8.38 4.57 -15.94
CA LYS A 86 8.72 3.15 -15.90
C LYS A 86 10.22 2.88 -15.72
N ALA A 87 11.08 3.62 -16.43
CA ALA A 87 12.53 3.47 -16.28
C ALA A 87 12.99 3.95 -14.89
N LEU A 88 12.48 5.11 -14.46
CA LEU A 88 12.75 5.65 -13.13
C LEU A 88 12.27 4.71 -12.02
N LEU A 89 11.08 4.13 -12.16
CA LEU A 89 10.54 3.17 -11.20
C LEU A 89 11.43 1.93 -11.07
N ARG A 90 11.94 1.40 -12.19
CA ARG A 90 12.85 0.25 -12.16
C ARG A 90 14.16 0.58 -11.48
N ASP A 91 14.72 1.75 -11.77
CA ASP A 91 15.99 2.20 -11.19
C ASP A 91 15.85 2.40 -9.67
N GLU A 92 14.82 3.13 -9.23
CA GLU A 92 14.53 3.41 -7.82
C GLU A 92 14.31 2.11 -7.01
N TRP A 93 13.57 1.15 -7.56
CA TRP A 93 13.18 -0.08 -6.85
C TRP A 93 14.15 -1.26 -7.06
N LYS A 94 15.22 -1.07 -7.83
CA LYS A 94 16.17 -2.14 -8.19
C LYS A 94 16.74 -2.83 -6.94
N ASP A 95 17.21 -2.05 -5.98
CA ASP A 95 17.90 -2.55 -4.77
C ASP A 95 17.00 -2.60 -3.52
N VAL A 96 15.70 -2.33 -3.70
CA VAL A 96 14.70 -2.38 -2.63
C VAL A 96 14.27 -3.82 -2.40
N ASP A 97 14.38 -4.27 -1.14
CA ASP A 97 13.97 -5.59 -0.68
C ASP A 97 12.70 -5.55 0.17
N VAL A 98 12.46 -4.42 0.85
CA VAL A 98 11.37 -4.26 1.81
C VAL A 98 10.58 -3.00 1.48
N VAL A 99 9.26 -3.11 1.52
CA VAL A 99 8.37 -1.94 1.51
C VAL A 99 7.42 -2.02 2.70
N LEU A 100 7.37 -0.92 3.45
CA LEU A 100 6.42 -0.73 4.51
C LEU A 100 5.30 0.20 4.04
N ILE A 101 4.06 -0.23 4.20
CA ILE A 101 2.87 0.54 3.85
C ILE A 101 2.07 0.78 5.13
N ASP A 102 2.12 2.01 5.65
CA ASP A 102 1.33 2.43 6.82
C ASP A 102 -0.10 2.83 6.41
N GLU A 103 -1.02 2.85 7.38
CA GLU A 103 -2.44 3.12 7.19
C GLU A 103 -3.11 2.24 6.11
N ILE A 104 -2.81 0.94 6.11
CA ILE A 104 -3.34 -0.02 5.12
C ILE A 104 -4.88 -0.08 5.08
N SER A 105 -5.58 0.35 6.14
CA SER A 105 -7.04 0.41 6.17
C SER A 105 -7.62 1.40 5.16
N LEU A 106 -6.86 2.42 4.77
CA LEU A 106 -7.24 3.43 3.78
C LEU A 106 -6.96 2.97 2.34
N THR A 107 -6.26 1.86 2.13
CA THR A 107 -5.95 1.33 0.80
C THR A 107 -7.11 0.50 0.27
N SER A 108 -7.58 0.84 -0.92
CA SER A 108 -8.62 0.08 -1.61
C SER A 108 -8.06 -1.20 -2.25
N ALA A 109 -8.94 -2.16 -2.53
CA ALA A 109 -8.58 -3.36 -3.29
C ALA A 109 -7.98 -3.01 -4.66
N GLN A 110 -8.51 -2.01 -5.36
CA GLN A 110 -7.93 -1.56 -6.63
C GLN A 110 -6.52 -1.02 -6.45
N LEU A 111 -6.30 -0.13 -5.47
CA LEU A 111 -4.98 0.43 -5.22
C LEU A 111 -3.98 -0.66 -4.83
N LEU A 112 -4.40 -1.69 -4.07
CA LEU A 112 -3.52 -2.80 -3.75
C LEU A 112 -3.14 -3.64 -4.98
N CYS A 113 -4.04 -3.79 -5.95
CA CYS A 113 -3.73 -4.40 -7.24
C CYS A 113 -2.71 -3.57 -8.01
N GLU A 114 -2.86 -2.25 -8.04
CA GLU A 114 -1.93 -1.34 -8.70
C GLU A 114 -0.54 -1.37 -8.03
N ILE A 115 -0.49 -1.48 -6.70
CA ILE A 115 0.76 -1.67 -5.95
C ILE A 115 1.45 -2.97 -6.37
N ASP A 116 0.72 -4.10 -6.35
CA ASP A 116 1.26 -5.40 -6.76
C ASP A 116 1.82 -5.36 -8.19
N GLN A 117 1.06 -4.81 -9.14
CA GLN A 117 1.47 -4.66 -10.53
C GLN A 117 2.70 -3.76 -10.69
N ALA A 118 2.75 -2.63 -10.00
CA ALA A 118 3.87 -1.71 -10.06
C ALA A 118 5.16 -2.35 -9.55
N LEU A 119 5.09 -3.09 -8.44
CA LEU A 119 6.26 -3.76 -7.87
C LEU A 119 6.75 -4.92 -8.73
N ARG A 120 5.83 -5.74 -9.28
CA ARG A 120 6.16 -6.78 -10.27
C ARG A 120 6.86 -6.21 -11.50
N PHE A 121 6.37 -5.06 -11.98
CA PHE A 121 6.97 -4.37 -13.11
C PHE A 121 8.37 -3.84 -12.77
N ALA A 122 8.51 -3.23 -11.59
CA ALA A 122 9.76 -2.61 -11.14
C ALA A 122 10.87 -3.65 -10.91
N LYS A 123 10.53 -4.80 -10.33
CA LYS A 123 11.47 -5.91 -10.06
C LYS A 123 11.65 -6.89 -11.21
N GLU A 124 10.88 -6.73 -12.29
CA GLU A 124 10.84 -7.64 -13.44
C GLU A 124 10.47 -9.10 -13.07
N ARG A 125 9.68 -9.27 -12.01
CA ARG A 125 9.20 -10.58 -11.54
C ARG A 125 7.68 -10.63 -11.62
N ARG A 126 7.17 -10.96 -12.81
CA ARG A 126 5.72 -10.94 -13.10
C ARG A 126 4.95 -12.03 -12.38
N ASP A 127 5.59 -13.14 -12.02
CA ASP A 127 4.93 -14.32 -11.46
C ASP A 127 4.96 -14.36 -9.92
N GLU A 128 5.66 -13.42 -9.28
CA GLU A 128 5.77 -13.30 -7.83
C GLU A 128 4.89 -12.17 -7.30
N TRP A 129 4.12 -12.42 -6.23
CA TRP A 129 3.39 -11.35 -5.54
C TRP A 129 4.37 -10.23 -5.15
N PHE A 130 3.97 -8.99 -5.42
CA PHE A 130 4.74 -7.77 -5.16
C PHE A 130 6.16 -7.79 -5.76
N GLY A 131 6.38 -8.55 -6.84
CA GLY A 131 7.70 -8.68 -7.46
C GLY A 131 8.76 -9.31 -6.56
N GLY A 132 8.35 -10.13 -5.58
CA GLY A 132 9.25 -10.78 -4.62
C GLY A 132 9.74 -9.87 -3.49
N ILE A 133 9.25 -8.63 -3.41
CA ILE A 133 9.56 -7.70 -2.32
C ILE A 133 8.85 -8.14 -1.05
N THR A 134 9.53 -8.04 0.09
CA THR A 134 8.91 -8.22 1.40
C THR A 134 8.01 -7.03 1.71
N VAL A 135 6.70 -7.25 1.71
CA VAL A 135 5.72 -6.20 2.05
C VAL A 135 5.30 -6.31 3.51
N VAL A 136 5.44 -5.19 4.23
CA VAL A 136 4.98 -5.00 5.61
C VAL A 136 3.84 -3.99 5.60
N PHE A 137 2.63 -4.46 5.86
CA PHE A 137 1.47 -3.61 6.05
C PHE A 137 1.35 -3.21 7.51
N ALA A 138 1.08 -1.94 7.80
CA ALA A 138 0.74 -1.47 9.13
C ALA A 138 -0.61 -0.73 9.09
N GLY A 139 -1.46 -0.96 10.09
CA GLY A 139 -2.71 -0.21 10.21
C GLY A 139 -3.78 -0.90 11.03
N ASP A 140 -4.95 -0.28 11.07
CA ASP A 140 -6.07 -0.67 11.91
C ASP A 140 -7.38 -0.55 11.12
N PHE A 141 -7.98 -1.70 10.78
CA PHE A 141 -9.19 -1.75 9.98
C PHE A 141 -10.44 -1.24 10.72
N TYR A 142 -10.36 -0.99 12.04
CA TYR A 142 -11.45 -0.38 12.81
C TYR A 142 -11.45 1.16 12.77
N GLN A 143 -10.44 1.80 12.15
CA GLN A 143 -10.40 3.25 12.03
C GLN A 143 -11.24 3.75 10.85
N TYR A 144 -10.63 3.88 9.67
CA TYR A 144 -11.29 4.41 8.48
C TYR A 144 -11.10 3.45 7.29
N PRO A 145 -12.18 3.16 6.54
CA PRO A 145 -12.10 2.43 5.28
C PRO A 145 -11.57 3.33 4.14
N PRO A 146 -11.20 2.77 2.98
CA PRO A 146 -10.82 3.56 1.82
C PRO A 146 -11.93 4.51 1.37
N VAL A 147 -11.59 5.77 1.08
CA VAL A 147 -12.53 6.76 0.54
C VAL A 147 -12.86 6.42 -0.92
N GLY A 148 -14.14 6.14 -1.21
CA GLY A 148 -14.61 5.88 -2.58
C GLY A 148 -14.06 4.60 -3.23
N GLY A 149 -13.43 3.71 -2.43
CA GLY A 149 -12.85 2.45 -2.88
C GLY A 149 -13.43 1.25 -2.16
N THR A 150 -13.10 0.05 -2.62
CA THR A 150 -13.55 -1.20 -1.98
C THR A 150 -12.58 -1.62 -0.88
N PRO A 151 -13.02 -1.82 0.38
CA PRO A 151 -12.15 -2.33 1.44
C PRO A 151 -11.58 -3.72 1.13
N LEU A 152 -10.38 -4.00 1.65
CA LEU A 152 -9.64 -5.25 1.41
C LEU A 152 -10.34 -6.49 1.99
N TYR A 153 -11.06 -6.31 3.10
CA TYR A 153 -11.80 -7.35 3.80
C TYR A 153 -13.19 -7.62 3.21
N THR A 154 -13.60 -6.91 2.14
CA THR A 154 -14.89 -7.14 1.49
C THR A 154 -14.88 -8.49 0.75
N PRO A 155 -15.89 -9.37 0.96
CA PRO A 155 -15.96 -10.67 0.30
C PRO A 155 -15.95 -10.58 -1.23
N ILE A 156 -15.34 -11.59 -1.88
CA ILE A 156 -15.41 -11.75 -3.34
C ILE A 156 -16.80 -12.30 -3.69
N GLN A 157 -17.58 -11.54 -4.46
CA GLN A 157 -18.90 -11.98 -4.91
C GLN A 157 -18.76 -13.07 -5.98
N ARG A 158 -19.37 -14.24 -5.75
CA ARG A 158 -19.36 -15.38 -6.67
C ARG A 158 -20.03 -15.05 -8.02
N ASN A 159 -21.16 -14.35 -7.99
CA ASN A 159 -21.97 -14.03 -9.18
C ASN A 159 -21.83 -12.57 -9.63
N GLY A 160 -20.68 -11.94 -9.35
CA GLY A 160 -20.43 -10.56 -9.76
C GLY A 160 -20.33 -10.43 -11.29
N LYS A 161 -20.78 -9.29 -11.83
CA LYS A 161 -20.56 -8.93 -13.23
C LYS A 161 -19.05 -8.92 -13.53
N PHE A 162 -18.65 -9.52 -14.65
CA PHE A 162 -17.25 -9.54 -15.07
C PHE A 162 -16.91 -8.23 -15.79
N THR A 163 -16.50 -7.21 -15.03
CA THR A 163 -15.99 -5.94 -15.56
C THR A 163 -14.52 -5.78 -15.25
N SER A 164 -13.79 -4.96 -16.02
CA SER A 164 -12.36 -4.68 -15.77
C SER A 164 -12.12 -4.15 -14.36
N ASP A 165 -12.98 -3.26 -13.87
CA ASP A 165 -12.91 -2.75 -12.49
C ASP A 165 -13.08 -3.85 -11.44
N GLU A 166 -13.98 -4.82 -11.69
CA GLU A 166 -14.17 -5.94 -10.78
C GLU A 166 -12.97 -6.89 -10.80
N LEU A 167 -12.33 -7.06 -11.95
CA LEU A 167 -11.08 -7.82 -12.07
C LEU A 167 -9.97 -7.20 -11.22
N LEU A 168 -9.76 -5.88 -11.31
CA LEU A 168 -8.77 -5.17 -10.48
C LEU A 168 -9.04 -5.36 -8.98
N ARG A 169 -10.30 -5.22 -8.55
CA ARG A 169 -10.70 -5.49 -7.15
C ARG A 169 -10.43 -6.93 -6.73
N ARG A 170 -10.69 -7.89 -7.61
CA ARG A 170 -10.44 -9.32 -7.34
C ARG A 170 -8.95 -9.59 -7.18
N LEU A 171 -8.12 -9.11 -8.10
CA LEU A 171 -6.67 -9.26 -8.05
C LEU A 171 -6.08 -8.62 -6.79
N GLY A 172 -6.51 -7.42 -6.43
CA GLY A 172 -6.08 -6.78 -5.19
C GLY A 172 -6.47 -7.55 -3.93
N ARG A 173 -7.66 -8.16 -3.89
CA ARG A 173 -8.05 -9.04 -2.78
C ARG A 173 -7.25 -10.34 -2.76
N LEU A 174 -6.84 -10.87 -3.90
CA LEU A 174 -5.93 -12.02 -3.95
C LEU A 174 -4.53 -11.65 -3.44
N ALA A 175 -4.02 -10.48 -3.82
CA ALA A 175 -2.78 -9.93 -3.27
C ALA A 175 -2.88 -9.71 -1.75
N TRP A 176 -4.01 -9.23 -1.24
CA TRP A 176 -4.25 -9.14 0.21
C TRP A 176 -4.20 -10.51 0.89
N LYS A 177 -4.78 -11.54 0.26
CA LYS A 177 -4.78 -12.91 0.77
C LYS A 177 -3.42 -13.62 0.66
N SER A 178 -2.44 -13.07 -0.05
CA SER A 178 -1.09 -13.64 -0.09
C SER A 178 -0.28 -13.33 1.18
N ILE A 179 -0.80 -12.46 2.06
CA ILE A 179 -0.20 -12.20 3.38
C ILE A 179 -0.22 -13.48 4.21
N ASN A 180 0.96 -13.86 4.68
CA ASN A 180 1.21 -15.13 5.38
C ASN A 180 1.58 -14.96 6.86
N ALA A 181 1.67 -13.73 7.36
CA ALA A 181 2.07 -13.43 8.74
C ALA A 181 1.30 -12.23 9.28
N VAL A 182 0.77 -12.33 10.50
CA VAL A 182 0.05 -11.28 11.21
C VAL A 182 0.66 -11.10 12.60
N VAL A 183 0.98 -9.85 12.95
CA VAL A 183 1.47 -9.43 14.26
C VAL A 183 0.46 -8.44 14.82
N GLU A 184 -0.09 -8.75 15.99
CA GLU A 184 -1.05 -7.89 16.68
C GLU A 184 -0.37 -7.18 17.86
N LEU A 185 -0.36 -5.84 17.84
CA LEU A 185 0.07 -5.01 18.96
C LEU A 185 -1.13 -4.72 19.85
N THR A 186 -1.15 -5.29 21.04
CA THR A 186 -2.28 -5.21 21.98
C THR A 186 -2.08 -4.17 23.08
N GLU A 187 -0.84 -3.81 23.40
CA GLU A 187 -0.54 -2.91 24.51
C GLU A 187 -0.70 -1.44 24.12
N GLN A 188 -1.56 -0.72 24.84
CA GLN A 188 -1.81 0.71 24.62
C GLN A 188 -0.67 1.55 25.20
N GLN A 189 0.04 2.33 24.37
CA GLN A 189 1.18 3.15 24.80
C GLN A 189 0.80 4.63 24.99
N ARG A 190 -0.20 5.12 24.26
CA ARG A 190 -0.56 6.56 24.26
C ARG A 190 -1.29 7.00 25.53
N MET A 191 -2.08 6.11 26.14
CA MET A 191 -2.97 6.44 27.27
C MET A 191 -2.43 6.01 28.65
N LYS A 192 -1.18 5.54 28.73
CA LYS A 192 -0.60 5.01 29.99
C LYS A 192 -0.49 6.07 31.10
N THR A 193 -0.45 7.35 30.77
CA THR A 193 -0.20 8.44 31.74
C THR A 193 -1.41 8.81 32.61
N VAL A 194 -2.62 8.31 32.33
CA VAL A 194 -3.83 8.78 33.05
C VAL A 194 -4.10 8.00 34.35
N LEU A 195 -3.42 6.87 34.61
CA LEU A 195 -3.71 6.01 35.79
C LEU A 195 -2.71 6.14 36.96
N ASN A 196 -1.66 6.94 36.83
CA ASN A 196 -0.61 7.06 37.86
C ASN A 196 -0.65 8.38 38.65
N VAL A 197 -1.78 9.11 38.64
CA VAL A 197 -1.94 10.39 39.37
C VAL A 197 -2.76 10.24 40.66
N GLU A 198 -3.23 9.04 41.02
CA GLU A 198 -3.99 8.79 42.26
C GLU A 198 -3.36 7.72 43.17
N ARG A 199 -2.07 7.85 43.49
CA ARG A 199 -1.47 7.14 44.64
C ARG A 199 -0.49 8.02 45.40
#